data_AF-A0A9J6FNJ3-F1
#
_entry.id   AF-A0A9J6FNJ3-F1
#
_cell.length_a   1.000
_cell.length_b   1.000
_cell.length_c   1.000
_cell.angle_alpha   90.00
_cell.angle_beta   90.00
_cell.angle_gamma   90.00
#
_symmetry.space_group_name_H-M   'P 1'
#
loop_
_entity.id
_entity.type
_entity.pdbx_description
1 polymer ?
#
loop_
_entity_poly.entity_id
_entity_poly.type
_entity_poly.pdbx_seq_one_letter_code
_entity_poly.pdbx_strand_id
1 'polypeptide(L)'
;MLRRVTTRSRGLKEQDLLQLRDALILSRIRYQAPYVVLSRTLEGKLDALIRKATKISLGLPITTSTTRLPQLGVLPTVTDIIDIHRSHQRQRLSETATGLHILRTLRYPPVLLDLKQLL
;
A
#
# COMPACT_ATOMS: atom_id res chain seq x y z
N MET A 1 -0.82 4.79 17.45
CA MET A 1 0.38 3.96 17.70
C MET A 1 1.64 4.58 17.10
N LEU A 2 1.70 4.87 15.80
CA LEU A 2 2.89 5.46 15.15
C LEU A 2 3.44 6.70 15.89
N ARG A 3 2.59 7.70 16.17
CA ARG A 3 2.95 8.91 16.95
C ARG A 3 3.47 8.62 18.37
N ARG A 4 3.00 7.53 19.00
CA ARG A 4 3.47 7.15 20.34
C ARG A 4 4.87 6.55 20.29
N VAL A 5 5.14 5.78 19.24
CA VAL A 5 6.47 5.19 19.01
C VAL A 5 7.46 6.31 18.70
N THR A 6 7.15 7.20 17.76
CA THR A 6 8.05 8.30 17.33
C THR A 6 8.46 9.25 18.47
N THR A 7 7.61 9.48 19.47
CA THR A 7 7.92 10.40 20.59
C THR A 7 8.72 9.74 21.72
N ARG A 8 8.64 8.41 21.88
CA ARG A 8 9.33 7.69 22.97
C ARG A 8 10.67 7.08 22.55
N SER A 9 10.86 6.79 21.26
CA SER A 9 12.08 6.17 20.75
C SER A 9 13.11 7.22 20.37
N ARG A 10 14.00 7.60 21.30
CA ARG A 10 15.25 8.32 21.01
C ARG A 10 16.23 7.40 20.24
N GLY A 11 15.88 6.97 19.03
CA GLY A 11 16.74 6.07 18.25
C GLY A 11 16.16 5.43 16.99
N LEU A 12 14.85 5.51 16.73
CA LEU A 12 14.30 5.01 15.45
C LEU A 12 14.63 5.99 14.34
N LYS A 13 15.35 5.51 13.31
CA LYS A 13 15.68 6.31 12.14
C LYS A 13 14.44 6.48 11.27
N GLU A 14 14.47 7.47 10.38
CA GLU A 14 13.40 7.74 9.40
C GLU A 14 13.00 6.47 8.63
N GLN A 15 14.00 5.69 8.18
CA GLN A 15 13.78 4.45 7.46
C GLN A 15 13.03 3.40 8.28
N ASP A 16 13.34 3.27 9.58
CA ASP A 16 12.65 2.33 10.47
C ASP A 16 11.19 2.76 10.68
N LEU A 17 10.93 4.07 10.72
CA LEU A 17 9.58 4.61 10.85
C LEU A 17 8.76 4.44 9.57
N LEU A 18 9.39 4.49 8.39
CA LEU A 18 8.76 4.16 7.12
C LEU A 18 8.43 2.67 7.06
N GLN A 19 9.36 1.81 7.49
CA GLN A 19 9.11 0.37 7.58
C GLN A 19 7.98 0.04 8.56
N LEU A 20 7.93 0.73 9.71
CA LEU A 20 6.85 0.56 10.69
C LEU A 20 5.50 1.03 10.13
N ARG A 21 5.47 2.14 9.39
CA ARG A 21 4.28 2.60 8.66
C ARG A 21 3.81 1.51 7.69
N ASP A 22 4.72 0.93 6.92
CA ASP A 22 4.38 -0.07 5.92
C ASP A 22 3.87 -1.35 6.57
N ALA A 23 4.55 -1.81 7.61
CA ALA A 23 4.21 -3.03 8.34
C ALA A 23 2.89 -2.95 9.12
N LEU A 24 2.50 -1.76 9.63
CA LEU A 24 1.31 -1.62 10.45
C LEU A 24 0.10 -1.03 9.73
N ILE A 25 0.33 -0.04 8.86
CA ILE A 25 -0.73 0.74 8.23
C ILE A 25 -0.96 0.23 6.81
N LEU A 26 0.08 0.24 5.96
CA LEU A 26 -0.10 -0.15 4.57
C LEU A 26 -0.43 -1.63 4.43
N SER A 27 0.16 -2.50 5.25
CA SER A 27 -0.18 -3.93 5.28
C SER A 27 -1.68 -4.16 5.53
N ARG A 28 -2.25 -3.51 6.54
CA ARG A 28 -3.67 -3.65 6.89
C ARG A 28 -4.58 -3.12 5.79
N ILE A 29 -4.24 -1.97 5.22
CA ILE A 29 -4.98 -1.41 4.08
C ILE A 29 -4.90 -2.38 2.89
N ARG A 30 -3.69 -2.86 2.55
CA ARG A 30 -3.46 -3.78 1.43
C ARG A 30 -4.28 -5.07 1.55
N TYR A 31 -4.39 -5.64 2.74
CA TYR A 31 -5.15 -6.87 2.94
C TYR A 31 -6.65 -6.68 3.07
N GLN A 32 -7.13 -5.53 3.55
CA GLN A 32 -8.56 -5.33 3.81
C GLN A 32 -9.27 -4.56 2.70
N ALA A 33 -8.64 -3.48 2.20
CA ALA A 33 -9.25 -2.55 1.26
C ALA A 33 -9.74 -3.19 -0.05
N PRO A 34 -9.04 -4.17 -0.67
CA PRO A 34 -9.48 -4.76 -1.94
C PRO A 34 -10.79 -5.56 -1.87
N TYR A 35 -11.17 -6.02 -0.67
CA TYR A 35 -12.27 -6.96 -0.43
C TYR A 35 -13.47 -6.33 0.29
N VAL A 36 -13.42 -5.02 0.55
CA VAL A 36 -14.51 -4.27 1.18
C VAL A 36 -15.03 -3.25 0.17
N VAL A 37 -16.34 -3.01 0.17
CA VAL A 37 -16.93 -1.93 -0.64
C VAL A 37 -16.56 -0.59 -0.01
N LEU A 38 -15.66 0.15 -0.65
CA LEU A 38 -15.24 1.47 -0.19
C LEU A 38 -16.08 2.55 -0.86
N SER A 39 -16.63 3.46 -0.05
CA SER A 39 -17.19 4.71 -0.58
C SER A 39 -16.08 5.72 -0.83
N ARG A 40 -16.27 6.65 -1.78
CA ARG A 40 -15.31 7.74 -2.05
C ARG A 40 -14.89 8.49 -0.78
N THR A 41 -15.82 8.68 0.15
CA THR A 41 -15.55 9.33 1.44
C THR A 41 -14.60 8.49 2.30
N LEU A 42 -14.76 7.17 2.33
CA LEU A 42 -13.91 6.27 3.08
C LEU A 42 -12.52 6.13 2.44
N GLU A 43 -12.45 6.06 1.12
CA GLU A 43 -11.18 6.11 0.37
C GLU A 43 -10.40 7.38 0.71
N GLY A 44 -11.05 8.55 0.66
CA GLY A 44 -10.41 9.82 1.03
C GLY A 44 -9.93 9.86 2.48
N LYS A 45 -10.65 9.21 3.42
CA LYS A 45 -10.20 9.06 4.82
C LYS A 45 -8.96 8.16 4.92
N LEU A 46 -8.91 7.06 4.18
CA LEU A 46 -7.76 6.16 4.15
C LEU A 46 -6.54 6.84 3.53
N ASP A 47 -6.70 7.58 2.43
CA ASP A 47 -5.63 8.38 1.83
C ASP A 47 -5.12 9.46 2.80
N ALA A 48 -6.01 10.12 3.53
CA ALA A 48 -5.63 11.08 4.55
C ALA A 48 -4.84 10.42 5.70
N LEU A 49 -5.19 9.18 6.06
CA LEU A 49 -4.47 8.39 7.06
C LEU A 49 -3.06 8.04 6.56
N ILE A 50 -2.93 7.58 5.31
CA ILE A 50 -1.62 7.30 4.68
C ILE A 50 -0.76 8.57 4.66
N ARG A 51 -1.30 9.70 4.19
CA ARG A 51 -0.62 11.00 4.21
C ARG A 51 -0.12 11.38 5.59
N LYS A 52 -0.97 11.25 6.61
CA LYS A 52 -0.62 11.58 7.99
C LYS A 52 0.47 10.65 8.53
N ALA A 53 0.38 9.36 8.23
CA ALA A 53 1.37 8.39 8.65
C ALA A 53 2.73 8.66 8.02
N THR A 54 2.78 8.93 6.71
CA THR A 54 4.02 9.27 6.00
C THR A 54 4.62 10.57 6.54
N LYS A 55 3.82 11.62 6.77
CA LYS A 55 4.33 12.85 7.40
C LYS A 55 5.00 12.57 8.75
N ILE A 56 4.37 11.74 9.59
CA ILE A 56 4.92 11.35 10.89
C ILE A 56 6.23 10.56 10.72
N SER A 57 6.27 9.60 9.79
CA SER A 57 7.47 8.80 9.54
C SER A 57 8.65 9.63 9.04
N LEU A 58 8.38 10.65 8.21
CA LEU A 58 9.37 11.60 7.69
C LEU A 58 9.72 12.73 8.68
N GLY A 59 9.16 12.72 9.89
CA GLY A 59 9.36 13.81 10.86
C GLY A 59 8.75 15.16 10.45
N LEU A 60 7.88 15.18 9.45
CA LEU A 60 7.26 16.40 8.93
C LEU A 60 6.08 16.85 9.82
N PRO A 61 5.88 18.16 9.98
CA PRO A 61 4.66 18.69 10.59
C PRO A 61 3.38 18.19 9.88
N ILE A 62 2.32 17.97 10.65
CA ILE A 62 1.01 17.54 10.08
C ILE A 62 0.48 18.59 9.10
N THR A 63 0.82 19.86 9.30
CA THR A 63 0.45 21.01 8.47
C THR A 63 1.21 21.10 7.14
N THR A 64 2.24 20.28 6.91
CA THR A 64 3.00 20.29 5.66
C THR A 64 2.09 20.10 4.44
N SER A 65 2.34 20.85 3.37
CA SER A 65 1.51 20.82 2.16
C SER A 65 1.33 19.41 1.61
N THR A 66 0.08 18.99 1.44
CA THR A 66 -0.27 17.68 0.86
C THR A 66 0.03 17.59 -0.62
N THR A 67 0.20 18.71 -1.32
CA THR A 67 0.50 18.74 -2.77
C THR A 67 1.95 18.42 -3.08
N ARG A 68 2.87 18.69 -2.13
CA ARG A 68 4.31 18.42 -2.29
C ARG A 68 4.69 17.00 -1.85
N LEU A 69 3.86 16.32 -1.05
CA LEU A 69 4.13 14.95 -0.61
C LEU A 69 4.20 13.92 -1.75
N PRO A 70 3.27 13.92 -2.72
CA PRO A 70 3.35 13.01 -3.86
C PRO A 70 4.61 13.21 -4.71
N GLN A 71 5.14 14.44 -4.78
CA GLN A 71 6.36 14.76 -5.53
C GLN A 71 7.62 14.09 -4.96
N LEU A 72 7.55 13.60 -3.71
CA LEU A 72 8.62 12.81 -3.10
C LEU A 72 8.68 11.38 -3.65
N GLY A 73 7.64 10.93 -4.38
CA GLY A 73 7.57 9.57 -4.95
C GLY A 73 7.24 8.46 -3.96
N VAL A 74 7.07 8.77 -2.67
CA VAL A 74 6.93 7.77 -1.57
C VAL A 74 5.48 7.59 -1.08
N LEU A 75 4.48 8.14 -1.79
CA LEU A 75 3.10 8.14 -1.30
C LEU A 75 2.13 7.39 -2.23
N PRO A 76 1.87 6.10 -2.01
CA PRO A 76 0.84 5.38 -2.75
C PRO A 76 -0.55 5.83 -2.30
N THR A 77 -1.48 5.96 -3.24
CA THR A 77 -2.91 6.12 -2.91
C THR A 77 -3.51 4.77 -2.53
N VAL A 78 -4.67 4.78 -1.87
CA VAL A 78 -5.41 3.55 -1.55
C VAL A 78 -5.76 2.76 -2.81
N THR A 79 -6.16 3.46 -3.88
CA THR A 79 -6.44 2.86 -5.18
C THR A 79 -5.22 2.14 -5.73
N ASP A 80 -4.05 2.80 -5.72
CA ASP A 80 -2.79 2.17 -6.17
C ASP A 80 -2.48 0.91 -5.36
N ILE A 81 -2.66 0.96 -4.03
CA ILE A 81 -2.43 -0.20 -3.15
C ILE A 81 -3.35 -1.36 -3.54
N ILE A 82 -4.62 -1.07 -3.83
CA ILE A 82 -5.61 -2.08 -4.24
C ILE A 82 -5.23 -2.68 -5.59
N ASP A 83 -4.88 -1.85 -6.55
CA ASP A 83 -4.56 -2.28 -7.91
C ASP A 83 -3.27 -3.11 -7.95
N ILE A 84 -2.23 -2.68 -7.22
CA ILE A 84 -1.00 -3.44 -7.03
C ILE A 84 -1.30 -4.80 -6.37
N HIS A 85 -2.09 -4.81 -5.30
CA HIS A 85 -2.45 -6.05 -4.62
C HIS A 85 -3.20 -7.02 -5.53
N ARG A 86 -4.20 -6.55 -6.27
CA ARG A 86 -4.96 -7.36 -7.22
C ARG A 86 -4.07 -7.91 -8.33
N SER A 87 -3.13 -7.10 -8.81
CA SER A 87 -2.15 -7.50 -9.83
C SER A 87 -1.26 -8.64 -9.32
N HIS A 88 -0.71 -8.49 -8.11
CA HIS A 88 0.10 -9.55 -7.48
C HIS A 88 -0.71 -10.83 -7.22
N GLN A 89 -1.98 -10.72 -6.80
CA GLN A 89 -2.83 -11.90 -6.61
C GLN A 89 -3.10 -12.62 -7.93
N ARG A 90 -3.35 -11.87 -9.01
CA ARG A 90 -3.52 -12.46 -10.34
C ARG A 90 -2.25 -13.11 -10.85
N GLN A 91 -1.09 -12.50 -10.64
CA GLN A 91 0.20 -13.09 -10.96
C GLN A 91 0.41 -14.41 -10.20
N ARG A 92 0.24 -14.40 -8.87
CA ARG A 92 0.33 -15.61 -8.03
C ARG A 92 -0.60 -16.73 -8.50
N LEU A 93 -1.83 -16.40 -8.89
CA LEU A 93 -2.77 -17.39 -9.43
C LEU A 93 -2.31 -17.92 -10.79
N SER A 94 -1.64 -17.09 -11.61
CA SER A 94 -1.12 -17.49 -12.92
C SER A 94 0.06 -18.46 -12.82
N GLU A 95 0.78 -18.48 -11.68
CA GLU A 95 1.94 -19.34 -11.44
C GLU A 95 1.59 -20.80 -11.10
N THR A 96 0.32 -21.12 -10.81
CA THR A 96 -0.10 -22.48 -10.40
C THR A 96 -1.17 -23.05 -11.32
N ALA A 97 -1.15 -24.36 -11.57
CA ALA A 97 -2.16 -25.03 -12.39
C ALA A 97 -3.58 -24.83 -11.84
N THR A 98 -3.75 -24.95 -10.52
CA THR A 98 -5.02 -24.69 -9.83
C THR A 98 -5.45 -23.22 -9.94
N GLY A 99 -4.52 -22.28 -9.77
CA GLY A 99 -4.83 -20.85 -9.90
C GLY A 99 -5.21 -20.46 -11.33
N LEU A 100 -4.54 -21.01 -12.34
CA LEU A 100 -4.91 -20.84 -13.75
C LEU A 100 -6.31 -21.39 -14.04
N HIS A 101 -6.68 -22.53 -13.46
CA HIS A 101 -8.03 -23.07 -13.57
C HIS A 101 -9.07 -22.12 -12.97
N ILE A 102 -8.80 -21.53 -11.79
CA ILE A 102 -9.67 -20.52 -11.17
C ILE A 102 -9.81 -19.28 -12.07
N LEU A 103 -8.69 -18.74 -12.59
CA LEU A 103 -8.71 -17.56 -13.46
C LEU A 103 -9.54 -17.80 -14.73
N ARG A 104 -9.38 -18.97 -15.37
CA ARG A 104 -10.17 -19.36 -16.55
C ARG A 104 -11.65 -19.47 -16.23
N THR A 105 -11.99 -20.09 -15.10
CA THR A 105 -13.37 -20.25 -14.65
C THR A 105 -14.05 -18.91 -14.41
N LEU A 106 -13.33 -17.98 -13.78
CA LEU A 106 -13.81 -16.62 -13.52
C LEU A 106 -13.64 -15.65 -14.70
N ARG A 107 -13.17 -16.13 -15.86
CA ARG A 107 -12.90 -15.37 -17.09
C ARG A 107 -11.95 -14.17 -16.90
N TYR A 108 -10.98 -14.30 -16.00
CA TYR A 108 -9.89 -13.33 -15.88
C TYR A 108 -8.73 -13.71 -16.80
N PRO A 109 -8.10 -12.75 -17.49
CA PRO A 109 -6.93 -13.05 -18.31
C PRO A 109 -5.74 -13.40 -17.41
N PRO A 110 -5.00 -14.49 -17.70
CA PRO A 110 -3.77 -14.82 -16.99
C PRO A 110 -2.73 -13.74 -17.24
N VAL A 111 -1.94 -13.42 -16.21
CA VAL A 111 -0.83 -12.48 -16.35
C VAL A 111 0.35 -13.28 -16.88
N LEU A 112 0.67 -13.09 -18.17
CA LEU A 112 1.92 -13.59 -18.75
C LEU A 112 3.07 -12.82 -18.12
N LEU A 113 3.97 -13.53 -17.44
CA LEU A 113 5.22 -12.97 -16.93
C LEU A 113 6.00 -12.37 -18.11
N ASP A 114 6.09 -11.04 -18.18
CA ASP A 114 7.14 -10.41 -18.96
C ASP A 114 8.43 -10.65 -18.15
N LEU A 115 9.20 -11.68 -18.53
CA LEU A 115 10.42 -12.16 -17.86
C LEU A 115 11.58 -11.13 -17.88
N LYS A 116 11.29 -9.84 -18.07
CA LYS A 116 12.25 -8.73 -18.14
C LYS A 116 12.43 -7.97 -16.82
N GLN A 117 11.68 -8.30 -15.77
CA GLN A 117 11.79 -7.61 -14.47
C GLN A 117 12.55 -8.41 -13.38
N LEU A 118 13.18 -9.54 -13.76
CA LEU A 118 13.89 -10.44 -12.84
C LEU A 118 15.41 -10.56 -13.10
N LEU A 119 15.99 -9.60 -13.84
CA LEU A 119 17.43 -9.34 -13.96
C LEU A 119 17.67 -7.82 -13.85
#